data_AF-A0A645HQB0-F1
#
_entry.id   AF-A0A645HQB0-F1
#
_cell.length_a   1.000
_cell.length_b   1.000
_cell.length_c   1.000
_cell.angle_alpha   90.00
_cell.angle_beta   90.00
_cell.angle_gamma   90.00
#
_symmetry.space_group_name_H-M   'P 1'
#
loop_
_entity.id
_entity.type
_entity.pdbx_description
1 polymer ?
#
loop_
_entity_poly.entity_id
_entity_poly.type
_entity_poly.pdbx_seq_one_letter_code
_entity_poly.pdbx_strand_id
1 'polypeptide(L)'
;MHDFGVMNHASAISPELYVYTNEVLDMLRVYQGGIDCSDEAFLFETIKKVGPRGHYLEEDSTLENFKSVWYSKIFDRSLAGEVPADSFAQKIKQKTLALIDAPVNPDIDPSILPVLAEHEKKWKKLVD
;
A
#
# COMPACT_ATOMS: atom_id res chain seq x y z
N MET A 1 -0.43 21.50 -2.48
CA MET A 1 -0.65 20.07 -2.15
C MET A 1 0.71 19.49 -1.82
N HIS A 2 0.86 18.85 -0.66
CA HIS A 2 2.08 18.17 -0.23
C HIS A 2 1.71 16.72 0.01
N ASP A 3 1.73 15.91 -1.05
CA ASP A 3 0.88 14.71 -1.05
C ASP A 3 1.53 13.52 -0.33
N PHE A 4 2.78 13.18 -0.63
CA PHE A 4 3.44 11.98 -0.07
C PHE A 4 4.91 12.21 0.24
N GLY A 5 5.40 11.67 1.36
CA GLY A 5 6.81 11.73 1.74
C GLY A 5 7.34 13.10 2.19
N VAL A 6 6.52 14.15 2.17
CA VAL A 6 6.94 15.51 2.52
C VAL A 6 7.01 15.69 4.04
N MET A 7 8.11 16.27 4.53
CA MET A 7 8.38 16.50 5.95
C MET A 7 8.83 17.95 6.19
N ASN A 8 8.82 18.34 7.47
CA ASN A 8 9.37 19.62 7.94
C ASN A 8 8.90 20.84 7.14
N HIS A 9 7.59 21.11 7.12
CA HIS A 9 7.01 22.23 6.37
C HIS A 9 7.43 22.26 4.88
N ALA A 10 7.49 21.09 4.25
CA ALA A 10 7.90 20.92 2.86
C ALA A 10 9.34 21.33 2.52
N SER A 11 10.21 21.38 3.52
CA SER A 11 11.66 21.57 3.32
C SER A 11 12.43 20.26 3.16
N ALA A 12 11.80 19.11 3.42
CA ALA A 12 12.43 17.80 3.31
C ALA A 12 11.49 16.76 2.68
N ILE A 13 12.09 15.76 2.03
CA ILE A 13 11.39 14.59 1.48
C ILE A 13 12.03 13.34 2.10
N SER A 14 11.19 12.42 2.59
CA SER A 14 11.60 11.13 3.12
C SER A 14 11.07 9.99 2.25
N PRO A 15 11.96 9.20 1.60
CA PRO A 15 11.56 8.00 0.86
C PRO A 15 10.86 6.95 1.75
N GLU A 16 11.31 6.81 3.00
CA GLU A 16 10.69 5.91 3.99
C GLU A 16 9.26 6.34 4.33
N LEU A 17 9.04 7.66 4.49
CA LEU A 17 7.70 8.20 4.69
C LEU A 17 6.82 7.96 3.46
N TYR A 18 7.37 8.00 2.25
CA TYR A 18 6.63 7.68 1.03
C TYR A 18 6.09 6.25 1.06
N VAL A 19 6.95 5.28 1.39
CA VAL A 19 6.57 3.86 1.52
C VAL A 19 5.52 3.66 2.60
N TYR A 20 5.66 4.33 3.74
CA TYR A 20 4.66 4.32 4.80
C TYR A 20 3.32 4.90 4.33
N THR A 21 3.32 6.07 3.68
CA THR A 21 2.09 6.69 3.20
C THR A 21 1.39 5.83 2.15
N ASN A 22 2.12 5.08 1.33
CA ASN A 22 1.52 4.12 0.40
C ASN A 22 0.75 3.01 1.14
N GLU A 23 1.25 2.52 2.27
CA GLU A 23 0.54 1.53 3.10
C GLU A 23 -0.77 2.10 3.67
N VAL A 24 -0.75 3.35 4.10
CA VAL A 24 -1.95 4.07 4.55
C VAL A 24 -2.94 4.27 3.40
N LEU A 25 -2.46 4.58 2.20
CA LEU A 25 -3.31 4.67 1.02
C LEU A 25 -4.01 3.35 0.69
N ASP A 26 -3.31 2.21 0.80
CA ASP A 26 -3.92 0.90 0.58
C ASP A 26 -5.03 0.61 1.59
N MET A 27 -4.85 1.00 2.86
CA MET A 27 -5.90 0.93 3.88
C MET A 27 -7.08 1.86 3.55
N LEU A 28 -6.82 3.08 3.07
CA LEU A 28 -7.87 4.04 2.69
C LEU A 28 -8.68 3.55 1.48
N ARG A 29 -8.06 2.86 0.52
CA ARG A 29 -8.76 2.25 -0.62
C ARG A 29 -9.78 1.22 -0.16
N VAL A 30 -9.44 0.40 0.82
CA VAL A 30 -10.36 -0.58 1.43
C VAL A 30 -11.52 0.14 2.11
N TYR A 31 -11.22 1.18 2.89
CA TYR A 31 -12.24 1.99 3.55
C TYR A 31 -13.20 2.65 2.55
N GLN A 32 -12.68 3.13 1.41
CA GLN A 32 -13.48 3.73 0.33
C GLN A 32 -14.29 2.71 -0.48
N GLY A 33 -13.97 1.41 -0.40
CA GLY A 33 -14.65 0.35 -1.16
C GLY A 33 -16.13 0.15 -0.78
N GLY A 34 -16.58 0.72 0.34
CA GLY A 34 -17.94 0.58 0.82
C GLY A 34 -18.21 -0.78 1.47
N ILE A 35 -19.49 -1.09 1.65
CA ILE A 35 -19.97 -2.36 2.24
C ILE A 35 -20.91 -3.00 1.22
N ASP A 36 -20.69 -4.28 0.91
CA ASP A 36 -21.62 -5.05 0.11
C ASP A 36 -22.88 -5.38 0.93
N CYS A 37 -24.03 -4.98 0.41
CA CYS A 37 -25.35 -5.16 1.03
C CYS A 37 -26.19 -6.21 0.29
N SER A 38 -25.57 -7.10 -0.48
CA SER A 38 -26.21 -8.27 -1.08
C SER A 38 -26.63 -9.30 -0.03
N ASP A 39 -27.64 -10.12 -0.36
CA ASP A 39 -28.11 -11.19 0.53
C ASP A 39 -27.01 -12.23 0.79
N GLU A 40 -26.17 -12.48 -0.22
CA GLU A 40 -24.99 -13.33 -0.13
C GLU A 40 -23.96 -12.79 0.88
N ALA A 41 -23.70 -11.48 0.87
CA ALA A 41 -22.74 -10.86 1.79
C ALA A 41 -23.22 -10.84 3.25
N PHE A 42 -24.54 -10.85 3.50
CA PHE A 42 -25.09 -10.86 4.85
C PHE A 42 -24.95 -12.20 5.57
N LEU A 43 -24.78 -13.31 4.85
CA LEU A 43 -24.54 -14.64 5.42
C LEU A 43 -25.57 -15.08 6.48
N PHE A 44 -26.85 -14.72 6.30
CA PHE A 44 -27.89 -14.95 7.29
C PHE A 44 -28.07 -16.43 7.67
N GLU A 45 -27.97 -17.34 6.69
CA GLU A 45 -28.08 -18.79 6.95
C GLU A 45 -26.89 -19.32 7.76
N THR A 46 -25.67 -18.84 7.48
CA THR A 46 -24.48 -19.16 8.28
C THR A 46 -24.65 -18.67 9.72
N ILE A 47 -25.13 -17.44 9.92
CA ILE A 47 -25.37 -16.87 11.26
C ILE A 47 -26.39 -17.72 12.05
N LYS A 48 -27.49 -18.13 11.41
CA LYS A 48 -28.49 -19.01 12.03
C LYS A 48 -27.92 -20.39 12.38
N LYS A 49 -27.13 -20.97 11.46
CA LYS A 49 -26.49 -22.29 11.63
C LYS A 49 -25.50 -22.29 12.80
N VAL A 50 -24.61 -21.29 12.87
CA VAL A 50 -23.60 -21.18 13.93
C VAL A 50 -24.24 -20.91 15.30
N GLY A 51 -25.24 -20.03 15.32
CA GLY A 51 -26.01 -19.74 16.53
C GLY A 51 -25.22 -19.07 17.66
N PRO A 52 -25.86 -18.84 18.81
CA PRO A 52 -25.23 -18.15 19.94
C PRO A 52 -24.02 -18.92 20.47
N ARG A 53 -22.95 -18.19 20.80
CA ARG A 53 -21.70 -18.73 21.37
C ARG A 53 -20.89 -19.65 20.42
N GLY A 54 -21.26 -19.75 19.15
CA GLY A 54 -20.45 -20.41 18.12
C GLY A 54 -19.30 -19.54 17.59
N HIS A 55 -18.54 -20.09 16.64
CA HIS A 55 -17.48 -19.38 15.91
C HIS A 55 -17.58 -19.64 14.40
N TYR A 56 -17.04 -18.72 13.59
CA TYR A 56 -17.12 -18.79 12.13
C TYR A 56 -15.83 -19.31 11.47
N LEU A 57 -14.81 -19.65 12.25
CA LEU A 57 -13.48 -20.03 11.74
C LEU A 57 -13.50 -21.29 10.84
N GLU A 58 -14.47 -22.18 11.03
CA GLU A 58 -14.61 -23.45 10.30
C GLU A 58 -15.72 -23.40 9.23
N GLU A 59 -16.32 -22.22 8.99
CA GLU A 59 -17.39 -22.07 7.98
C GLU A 59 -16.80 -21.88 6.58
N ASP A 60 -17.42 -22.50 5.57
CA ASP A 60 -17.01 -22.39 4.16
C ASP A 60 -16.96 -20.93 3.70
N SER A 61 -17.94 -20.12 4.11
CA SER A 61 -17.97 -18.69 3.81
C SER A 61 -16.73 -17.95 4.33
N THR A 62 -16.15 -18.38 5.45
CA THR A 62 -14.90 -17.81 5.97
C THR A 62 -13.72 -18.27 5.14
N LEU A 63 -13.64 -19.55 4.77
CA LEU A 63 -12.58 -20.08 3.92
C LEU A 63 -12.55 -19.41 2.53
N GLU A 64 -13.71 -19.09 1.98
CA GLU A 64 -13.83 -18.39 0.69
C GLU A 64 -13.39 -16.93 0.78
N ASN A 65 -13.65 -16.25 1.91
CA ASN A 65 -13.50 -14.81 2.02
C ASN A 65 -12.32 -14.33 2.87
N PHE A 66 -11.64 -15.17 3.65
CA PHE A 66 -10.61 -14.66 4.59
C PHE A 66 -9.48 -13.89 3.90
N LYS A 67 -9.20 -14.15 2.61
CA LYS A 67 -8.17 -13.44 1.83
C LYS A 67 -8.68 -12.15 1.16
N SER A 68 -9.97 -11.85 1.23
CA SER A 68 -10.54 -10.65 0.58
C SER A 68 -10.29 -9.36 1.39
N VAL A 69 -9.88 -9.48 2.66
CA VAL A 69 -9.51 -8.34 3.49
C VAL A 69 -8.08 -7.88 3.19
N TRP A 70 -7.82 -6.61 3.46
CA TRP A 70 -6.47 -6.07 3.39
C TRP A 70 -5.60 -6.54 4.57
N TYR A 71 -4.48 -7.16 4.22
CA TYR A 71 -3.42 -7.52 5.15
C TYR A 71 -2.24 -6.58 4.97
N SER A 72 -1.85 -5.91 6.06
CA SER A 72 -0.71 -5.00 6.02
C SER A 72 0.60 -5.75 5.77
N LYS A 73 1.47 -5.12 4.99
CA LYS A 73 2.85 -5.55 4.76
C LYS A 73 3.84 -4.92 5.75
N ILE A 74 3.40 -3.89 6.49
CA ILE A 74 4.26 -3.10 7.39
C ILE A 74 3.80 -3.22 8.84
N PHE A 75 2.49 -3.05 9.11
CA PHE A 75 1.94 -3.15 10.45
C PHE A 75 1.89 -4.62 10.90
N ASP A 76 2.62 -4.92 11.97
CA ASP A 76 2.62 -6.26 12.57
C ASP A 76 1.42 -6.44 13.50
N ARG A 77 0.77 -7.60 13.42
CA ARG A 77 -0.38 -7.97 14.27
C ARG A 77 -0.09 -9.21 15.11
N SER A 78 1.17 -9.63 15.20
CA SER A 78 1.60 -10.74 16.07
C SER A 78 1.44 -10.37 17.54
N LEU A 79 1.50 -11.35 18.43
CA LEU A 79 1.25 -11.13 19.86
C LEU A 79 2.35 -10.26 20.48
N ALA A 80 1.97 -9.48 21.50
CA ALA A 80 2.90 -8.62 22.21
C ALA A 80 4.04 -9.45 22.84
N GLY A 81 5.29 -9.06 22.58
CA GLY A 81 6.49 -9.77 23.01
C GLY A 81 7.18 -10.60 21.92
N GLU A 82 6.51 -10.87 20.79
CA GLU A 82 7.10 -11.56 19.64
C GLU A 82 7.71 -10.59 18.61
N VAL A 83 7.26 -9.34 18.63
CA VAL A 83 7.65 -8.32 17.66
C VAL A 83 8.76 -7.44 18.24
N PRO A 84 9.96 -7.39 17.62
CA PRO A 84 11.01 -6.44 18.00
C PRO A 84 10.51 -4.99 17.91
N ALA A 85 10.94 -4.14 18.85
CA ALA A 85 10.50 -2.75 18.93
C ALA A 85 10.79 -1.94 17.64
N ASP A 86 11.83 -2.32 16.90
CA ASP A 86 12.26 -1.67 15.66
C ASP A 86 11.72 -2.34 14.39
N SER A 87 10.90 -3.40 14.51
CA SER A 87 10.34 -4.16 13.38
C SER A 87 9.68 -3.27 12.33
N PHE A 88 8.91 -2.27 12.75
CA PHE A 88 8.25 -1.33 11.85
C PHE A 88 9.26 -0.50 11.03
N ALA A 89 10.24 0.11 11.70
CA ALA A 89 11.26 0.95 11.07
C ALA A 89 12.14 0.11 10.12
N GLN A 90 12.51 -1.11 10.54
CA GLN A 90 13.27 -2.04 9.71
C GLN A 90 12.49 -2.45 8.46
N LYS A 91 11.21 -2.83 8.58
CA LYS A 91 10.36 -3.21 7.43
C LYS A 91 10.22 -2.08 6.43
N ILE A 92 10.00 -0.85 6.90
CA ILE A 92 9.93 0.33 6.03
C ILE A 92 11.26 0.54 5.31
N LYS A 93 12.37 0.56 6.04
CA LYS A 93 13.70 0.76 5.47
C LYS A 93 14.03 -0.29 4.41
N GLN A 94 13.80 -1.57 4.71
CA GLN A 94 14.02 -2.68 3.78
C GLN A 94 13.18 -2.54 2.51
N LYS A 95 11.87 -2.26 2.64
CA LYS A 95 10.97 -2.04 1.51
C LYS A 95 11.39 -0.82 0.68
N THR A 96 11.85 0.25 1.34
CA THR A 96 12.32 1.47 0.70
C THR A 96 13.57 1.21 -0.15
N LEU A 97 14.58 0.55 0.42
CA LEU A 97 15.79 0.20 -0.31
C LEU A 97 15.50 -0.74 -1.48
N ALA A 98 14.67 -1.76 -1.28
CA ALA A 98 14.27 -2.67 -2.34
C ALA A 98 13.57 -1.97 -3.52
N LEU A 99 12.78 -0.92 -3.24
CA LEU A 99 12.13 -0.12 -4.29
C LEU A 99 13.11 0.82 -5.01
N ILE A 100 14.09 1.37 -4.31
CA ILE A 100 15.14 2.21 -4.90
C ILE A 100 16.05 1.39 -5.82
N ASP A 101 16.40 0.17 -5.40
CA ASP A 101 17.27 -0.73 -6.16
C ASP A 101 16.54 -1.49 -7.28
N ALA A 102 15.21 -1.39 -7.34
CA ALA A 102 14.42 -2.06 -8.36
C ALA A 102 14.73 -1.51 -9.76
N PRO A 103 14.82 -2.37 -10.79
CA PRO A 103 15.04 -1.91 -12.15
C PRO A 103 13.90 -1.02 -12.60
N VAL A 104 14.22 0.23 -12.95
CA VAL A 104 13.26 1.15 -13.55
C VAL A 104 13.13 0.78 -15.02
N ASN A 105 11.98 0.22 -15.41
CA ASN A 105 11.60 0.12 -16.81
C ASN A 105 10.62 1.27 -17.11
N PRO A 106 11.09 2.39 -17.68
CA PRO A 106 10.16 3.45 -18.06
C PRO A 106 9.28 2.90 -19.18
N ASP A 107 7.99 2.78 -18.91
CA ASP A 107 6.96 2.49 -19.91
C ASP A 107 6.76 3.72 -20.80
N ILE A 108 7.78 4.02 -21.60
CA ILE A 108 7.83 5.15 -22.51
C ILE A 108 8.26 4.65 -23.88
N ASP A 109 7.59 5.15 -24.92
CA ASP A 109 8.02 4.89 -26.30
C ASP A 109 9.44 5.43 -26.51
N PRO A 110 10.41 4.58 -26.92
CA PRO A 110 11.77 5.01 -27.19
C PRO A 110 11.88 6.16 -28.20
N SER A 111 10.87 6.34 -29.08
CA SER A 111 10.81 7.43 -30.05
C SER A 111 10.75 8.84 -29.42
N ILE A 112 10.35 8.93 -28.14
CA ILE A 112 10.24 10.19 -27.40
C ILE A 112 11.61 10.66 -26.88
N LEU A 113 12.54 9.74 -26.60
CA LEU A 113 13.84 10.07 -26.01
C LEU A 113 14.67 11.06 -26.87
N PRO A 114 14.76 10.92 -28.20
CA PRO A 114 15.44 11.91 -29.05
C PRO A 114 14.81 13.31 -29.00
N VAL A 115 13.47 13.39 -28.90
CA VAL A 115 12.74 14.67 -28.83
C VAL A 115 13.10 15.38 -27.52
N LEU A 116 13.07 14.66 -26.39
CA LEU A 116 13.47 15.20 -25.09
C LEU A 116 14.92 15.71 -25.11
N ALA A 117 15.84 14.96 -25.71
CA ALA A 117 17.24 15.35 -25.82
C ALA A 117 17.46 16.61 -26.67
N GLU A 118 16.68 16.82 -27.73
CA GLU A 118 16.73 18.05 -28.51
C GLU A 118 16.23 19.26 -27.71
N HIS A 119 15.13 19.11 -26.98
CA HIS A 119 14.58 20.17 -26.13
C HIS A 119 15.53 20.53 -24.98
N GLU A 120 16.19 19.56 -24.35
CA GLU A 120 17.16 19.79 -23.29
C GLU A 120 18.33 20.68 -23.76
N LYS A 121 18.82 20.48 -24.99
CA LYS A 121 19.89 21.31 -25.57
C LYS A 121 19.46 22.77 -25.74
N LYS A 122 18.17 23.03 -26.03
CA LYS A 122 17.64 24.40 -26.17
C LYS A 122 17.63 25.11 -24.81
N TRP A 123 17.31 24.40 -23.74
CA TRP A 123 17.28 24.98 -22.39
C TRP A 123 18.66 25.23 -21.80
N LYS A 124 19.64 24.34 -22.03
CA LYS A 124 21.01 24.56 -21.53
C LYS A 124 21.61 25.88 -22.05
N LYS A 125 21.34 26.23 -23.32
CA LYS A 125 21.75 27.52 -23.91
C LYS A 125 21.09 28.76 -23.32
N LEU A 126 20.03 28.63 -22.53
CA LEU A 126 19.33 29.76 -21.88
C LEU A 126 19.82 30.00 -20.46
N VAL A 127 20.56 29.05 -19.88
CA VAL A 127 21.10 29.10 -18.51
C VAL A 127 22.58 29.54 -18.51
N ASP A 128 23.23 29.50 -19.68
CA ASP A 128 24.53 30.11 -19.96
C ASP A 128 24.37 31.58 -20.40
#